data_AF-X1DTX0-F1
#
_entry.id   AF-X1DTX0-F1
#
_cell.length_a   1.000
_cell.length_b   1.000
_cell.length_c   1.000
_cell.angle_alpha   90.00
_cell.angle_beta   90.00
_cell.angle_gamma   90.00
#
_symmetry.space_group_name_H-M   'P 1'
#
loop_
_entity.id
_entity.type
_entity.pdbx_description
1 polymer ?
#
loop_
_entity_poly.entity_id
_entity_poly.type
_entity_poly.pdbx_seq_one_letter_code
_entity_poly.pdbx_strand_id
1 'polypeptide(L)'
;STYGIGGMKSKIKAAKICSFSGIKTIIASSRKKNILDKIIAGEDVGTFFAPQTAKKVKSIKKWIAFGKKTKGGIVIDRGAEEAVLNKGKSILAVGVVKVDGKFNKGDTLKVFSLDSKLIAKGISNFSSEDIEKIKGKNREKILSEFDTSMCSEVIHRDCLVVFKE
;
A
#
# COMPACT_ATOMS: atom_id res chain seq x y z
N SER A 1 -32.63 -8.08 1.30
CA SER A 1 -32.92 -6.65 1.50
C SER A 1 -31.75 -5.81 0.98
N THR A 2 -31.98 -5.06 -0.09
CA THR A 2 -30.95 -4.44 -0.95
C THR A 2 -30.69 -2.97 -0.61
N TYR A 3 -31.04 -2.53 0.59
CA TYR A 3 -30.94 -1.14 1.05
C TYR A 3 -30.36 -1.12 2.47
N GLY A 4 -29.04 -0.89 2.61
CA GLY A 4 -28.37 -0.83 3.92
C GLY A 4 -26.85 -1.07 3.91
N ILE A 5 -26.29 -1.51 2.79
CA ILE A 5 -24.88 -1.92 2.69
C ILE A 5 -23.92 -0.71 2.68
N GLY A 6 -24.33 0.44 2.13
CA GLY A 6 -23.47 1.61 1.99
C GLY A 6 -22.93 2.14 3.32
N GLY A 7 -23.77 2.16 4.36
CA GLY A 7 -23.39 2.62 5.69
C GLY A 7 -22.34 1.72 6.35
N MET A 8 -22.44 0.40 6.20
CA MET A 8 -21.51 -0.54 6.84
C MET A 8 -20.22 -0.71 6.05
N LYS A 9 -20.30 -0.76 4.71
CA LYS A 9 -19.12 -0.81 3.84
C LYS A 9 -18.16 0.36 4.09
N SER A 10 -18.71 1.57 4.24
CA SER A 10 -17.92 2.76 4.56
C SER A 10 -17.30 2.69 5.95
N LYS A 11 -18.02 2.17 6.97
CA LYS A 11 -17.47 1.97 8.31
C LYS A 11 -16.34 0.96 8.34
N ILE A 12 -16.49 -0.17 7.64
CA ILE A 12 -15.43 -1.19 7.50
C ILE A 12 -14.22 -0.59 6.78
N LYS A 13 -14.43 0.23 5.73
CA LYS A 13 -13.33 0.92 5.05
C LYS A 13 -12.60 1.88 5.99
N ALA A 14 -13.31 2.65 6.80
CA ALA A 14 -12.72 3.51 7.82
C ALA A 14 -11.94 2.71 8.86
N ALA A 15 -12.52 1.61 9.37
CA ALA A 15 -11.85 0.72 10.31
C ALA A 15 -10.55 0.12 9.74
N LYS A 16 -10.51 -0.25 8.45
CA LYS A 16 -9.28 -0.68 7.77
C LYS A 16 -8.20 0.42 7.72
N ILE A 17 -8.60 1.67 7.47
CA ILE A 17 -7.68 2.82 7.45
C ILE A 17 -7.11 3.08 8.85
N CYS A 18 -7.96 3.05 9.87
CA CYS A 18 -7.57 3.23 11.27
C CYS A 18 -6.65 2.09 11.73
N SER A 19 -7.02 0.84 11.44
CA SER A 19 -6.24 -0.35 11.79
C SER A 19 -4.84 -0.31 11.15
N PHE A 20 -4.75 0.02 9.85
CA PHE A 20 -3.46 0.26 9.19
C PHE A 20 -2.66 1.37 9.85
N SER A 21 -3.33 2.41 10.34
CA SER A 21 -2.69 3.58 10.97
C SER A 21 -2.26 3.37 12.42
N GLY A 22 -2.48 2.17 12.99
CA GLY A 22 -2.20 1.87 14.40
C GLY A 22 -3.27 2.38 15.37
N ILE A 23 -4.49 2.66 14.88
CA ILE A 23 -5.58 3.24 15.65
C ILE A 23 -6.62 2.17 15.96
N LYS A 24 -6.90 1.95 17.25
CA LYS A 24 -7.98 1.08 17.71
C LYS A 24 -9.34 1.67 17.26
N THR A 25 -10.22 0.85 16.73
CA THR A 25 -11.53 1.31 16.24
C THR A 25 -12.64 0.40 16.74
N ILE A 26 -13.75 0.99 17.17
CA ILE A 26 -14.95 0.25 17.58
C ILE A 26 -16.12 0.75 16.76
N ILE A 27 -16.90 -0.19 16.20
CA ILE A 27 -18.22 0.10 15.63
C ILE A 27 -19.26 -0.39 16.63
N ALA A 28 -20.04 0.54 17.19
CA ALA A 28 -21.09 0.22 18.15
C ALA A 28 -22.42 0.91 17.79
N SER A 29 -23.53 0.36 18.28
CA SER A 29 -24.86 0.96 18.12
C SER A 29 -25.04 2.10 19.10
N SER A 30 -25.39 3.29 18.60
CA SER A 30 -25.70 4.47 19.43
C SER A 30 -26.96 4.32 20.28
N ARG A 31 -27.81 3.30 19.99
CA ARG A 31 -29.02 3.02 20.77
C ARG A 31 -28.74 2.35 22.12
N LYS A 32 -27.52 1.83 22.34
CA LYS A 32 -27.14 1.28 23.64
C LYS A 32 -26.91 2.43 24.62
N LYS A 33 -27.57 2.36 25.78
CA LYS A 33 -27.40 3.34 26.87
C LYS A 33 -25.95 3.38 27.34
N ASN A 34 -25.43 4.59 27.56
CA ASN A 34 -24.07 4.88 28.04
C ASN A 34 -22.96 4.21 27.21
N ILE A 35 -23.16 4.05 25.90
CA ILE A 35 -22.25 3.28 25.06
C ILE A 35 -20.82 3.85 25.03
N LEU A 36 -20.65 5.17 25.14
CA LEU A 36 -19.32 5.79 25.16
C LEU A 36 -18.56 5.44 26.44
N ASP A 37 -19.22 5.50 27.60
CA ASP A 37 -18.61 5.15 28.89
C ASP A 37 -18.16 3.69 28.90
N LYS A 38 -19.01 2.79 28.39
CA LYS A 38 -18.70 1.36 28.25
C LYS A 38 -17.49 1.11 27.35
N ILE A 39 -17.41 1.83 26.23
CA ILE A 39 -16.26 1.76 25.31
C ILE A 39 -14.98 2.24 26.01
N ILE A 40 -15.03 3.36 26.73
CA ILE A 40 -13.86 3.92 27.43
C ILE A 40 -13.42 3.01 28.59
N ALA A 41 -14.37 2.39 29.29
CA ALA A 41 -14.11 1.41 30.33
C ALA A 41 -13.53 0.08 29.79
N GLY A 42 -13.49 -0.11 28.47
CA GLY A 42 -12.96 -1.31 27.84
C GLY A 42 -13.90 -2.52 27.87
N GLU A 43 -15.20 -2.30 28.08
CA GLU A 43 -16.20 -3.37 28.01
C GLU A 43 -16.30 -3.94 26.59
N ASP A 44 -16.67 -5.23 26.49
CA ASP A 44 -16.89 -5.88 25.20
C ASP A 44 -18.23 -5.45 24.59
N VAL A 45 -18.20 -4.35 23.83
CA VAL A 45 -19.37 -3.77 23.18
C VAL A 45 -19.13 -3.45 21.70
N GLY A 46 -20.06 -3.90 20.85
CA GLY A 46 -20.02 -3.61 19.42
C GLY A 46 -19.06 -4.55 18.70
N THR A 47 -18.22 -4.01 17.82
CA THR A 47 -17.19 -4.76 17.09
C THR A 47 -15.88 -4.01 17.18
N PHE A 48 -14.89 -4.63 17.81
CA PHE A 48 -13.54 -4.11 17.96
C PHE A 48 -12.66 -4.49 16.76
N PHE A 49 -11.96 -3.50 16.20
CA PHE A 49 -10.97 -3.67 15.15
C PHE A 49 -9.59 -3.38 15.71
N ALA A 50 -8.81 -4.45 15.87
CA ALA A 50 -7.42 -4.36 16.33
C ALA A 50 -6.55 -3.63 15.29
N PRO A 51 -5.56 -2.83 15.72
CA PRO A 51 -4.60 -2.23 14.82
C PRO A 51 -3.64 -3.29 14.26
N GLN A 52 -3.22 -3.13 12.99
CA GLN A 52 -2.23 -4.01 12.37
C GLN A 52 -0.83 -3.87 13.00
N THR A 53 -0.57 -2.75 13.66
CA THR A 53 0.70 -2.48 14.33
C THR A 53 0.47 -1.58 15.53
N ALA A 54 1.22 -1.82 16.60
CA ALA A 54 1.29 -0.92 17.75
C ALA A 54 2.14 0.34 17.46
N LYS A 55 2.94 0.33 16.39
CA LYS A 55 3.85 1.44 16.05
C LYS A 55 3.14 2.52 15.25
N LYS A 56 3.50 3.78 15.51
CA LYS A 56 3.03 4.93 14.74
C LYS A 56 3.48 4.80 13.27
N VAL A 57 2.52 4.69 12.36
CA VAL A 57 2.80 4.71 10.92
C VAL A 57 3.11 6.14 10.46
N LYS A 58 4.20 6.31 9.71
CA LYS A 58 4.60 7.61 9.12
C LYS A 58 3.46 8.18 8.25
N SER A 59 3.23 9.49 8.31
CA SER A 59 2.13 10.17 7.59
C SER A 59 2.18 9.92 6.08
N ILE A 60 3.37 9.89 5.48
CA ILE A 60 3.55 9.60 4.05
C ILE A 60 2.97 8.24 3.65
N LYS A 61 3.13 7.21 4.49
CA LYS A 61 2.60 5.87 4.22
C LYS A 61 1.06 5.85 4.29
N LYS A 62 0.45 6.62 5.18
CA LYS A 62 -1.01 6.80 5.21
C LYS A 62 -1.52 7.46 3.93
N TRP A 63 -0.81 8.48 3.45
CA TRP A 63 -1.15 9.15 2.20
C TRP A 63 -1.04 8.20 1.00
N ILE A 64 0.07 7.47 0.88
CA ILE A 64 0.25 6.47 -0.19
C ILE A 64 -0.86 5.42 -0.18
N ALA A 65 -1.24 4.91 1.00
CA ALA A 65 -2.25 3.88 1.13
C ALA A 65 -3.64 4.37 0.69
N PHE A 66 -4.05 5.55 1.17
CA PHE A 66 -5.46 5.96 1.16
C PHE A 66 -5.74 7.34 0.56
N GLY A 67 -4.77 8.25 0.54
CA GLY A 67 -4.98 9.65 0.16
C GLY A 67 -4.81 9.94 -1.33
N LYS A 68 -3.89 9.26 -2.03
CA LYS A 68 -3.56 9.57 -3.44
C LYS A 68 -4.22 8.58 -4.40
N LYS A 69 -4.89 9.10 -5.44
CA LYS A 69 -5.33 8.27 -6.58
C LYS A 69 -4.09 7.67 -7.26
N THR A 70 -4.15 6.38 -7.55
CA THR A 70 -3.09 5.68 -8.29
C THR A 70 -3.20 6.02 -9.77
N LYS A 71 -2.09 6.36 -10.43
CA LYS A 71 -2.07 6.72 -11.86
C LYS A 71 -1.67 5.56 -12.79
N GLY A 72 -1.11 4.49 -12.25
CA GLY A 72 -0.73 3.31 -13.01
C GLY A 72 -0.35 2.15 -12.09
N GLY A 73 0.30 1.16 -12.66
CA GLY A 73 0.81 0.02 -11.91
C GLY A 73 2.05 -0.62 -12.52
N ILE A 74 2.69 -1.46 -11.71
CA ILE A 74 3.75 -2.36 -12.15
C ILE A 74 3.44 -3.77 -11.67
N VAL A 75 3.86 -4.77 -12.44
CA VAL A 75 3.86 -6.18 -12.04
C VAL A 75 5.29 -6.56 -11.69
N ILE A 76 5.48 -7.19 -10.54
CA ILE A 76 6.78 -7.66 -10.06
C ILE A 76 6.89 -9.17 -10.11
N ASP A 77 8.11 -9.67 -10.26
CA ASP A 77 8.39 -11.11 -10.20
C ASP A 77 8.28 -11.66 -8.77
N ARG A 78 8.43 -12.98 -8.63
CA ARG A 78 8.36 -13.67 -7.34
C ARG A 78 9.47 -13.27 -6.36
N GLY A 79 10.68 -12.98 -6.86
CA GLY A 79 11.81 -12.61 -6.01
C GLY A 79 11.60 -11.22 -5.39
N ALA A 80 11.12 -10.27 -6.18
CA ALA A 80 10.72 -8.96 -5.72
C ALA A 80 9.49 -9.02 -4.80
N GLU A 81 8.50 -9.86 -5.12
CA GLU A 81 7.35 -10.10 -4.24
C GLU A 81 7.79 -10.58 -2.85
N GLU A 82 8.64 -11.60 -2.77
CA GLU A 82 9.19 -12.10 -1.50
C GLU A 82 10.02 -11.03 -0.77
N ALA A 83 10.87 -10.30 -1.49
CA ALA A 83 11.71 -9.25 -0.91
C ALA A 83 10.88 -8.10 -0.32
N VAL A 84 9.78 -7.73 -0.96
CA VAL A 84 8.86 -6.70 -0.49
C VAL A 84 8.03 -7.20 0.70
N LEU A 85 7.40 -8.37 0.59
CA LEU A 85 6.50 -8.91 1.60
C LEU A 85 7.20 -9.31 2.88
N ASN A 86 8.33 -10.03 2.75
CA ASN A 86 8.97 -10.71 3.87
C ASN A 86 10.20 -9.94 4.39
N LYS A 87 10.89 -9.18 3.53
CA LYS A 87 12.17 -8.53 3.86
C LYS A 87 12.06 -7.00 3.92
N GLY A 88 10.91 -6.41 3.57
CA GLY A 88 10.69 -4.96 3.59
C GLY A 88 11.66 -4.17 2.70
N LYS A 89 12.05 -4.75 1.56
CA LYS A 89 13.01 -4.17 0.61
C LYS A 89 12.31 -3.22 -0.38
N SER A 90 13.13 -2.40 -1.05
CA SER A 90 12.71 -1.56 -2.17
C SER A 90 12.42 -2.42 -3.42
N ILE A 91 11.65 -1.88 -4.36
CA ILE A 91 11.44 -2.51 -5.67
C ILE A 91 12.52 -2.02 -6.64
N LEU A 92 13.32 -2.93 -7.15
CA LEU A 92 14.37 -2.66 -8.14
C LEU A 92 13.87 -2.93 -9.55
N ALA A 93 14.50 -2.31 -10.55
CA ALA A 93 14.15 -2.48 -11.96
C ALA A 93 14.21 -3.94 -12.42
N VAL A 94 15.21 -4.70 -11.93
CA VAL A 94 15.39 -6.13 -12.23
C VAL A 94 14.15 -6.96 -11.89
N GLY A 95 13.40 -6.56 -10.85
CA GLY A 95 12.23 -7.27 -10.38
C GLY A 95 10.92 -6.85 -11.04
N VAL A 96 10.95 -5.87 -11.96
CA VAL A 96 9.77 -5.39 -12.69
C VAL A 96 9.61 -6.18 -13.99
N VAL A 97 8.42 -6.76 -14.18
CA VAL A 97 8.08 -7.60 -15.34
C VAL A 97 7.20 -6.84 -16.32
N LYS A 98 6.30 -5.99 -15.82
CA LYS A 98 5.33 -5.24 -16.64
C LYS A 98 5.08 -3.85 -16.06
N VAL A 99 4.84 -2.89 -16.95
CA VAL A 99 4.33 -1.55 -16.61
C VAL A 99 2.93 -1.40 -17.19
N ASP A 100 2.00 -0.90 -16.38
CA ASP A 100 0.61 -0.67 -16.76
C ASP A 100 0.24 0.82 -16.62
N GLY A 101 -0.19 1.41 -17.74
CA GLY A 101 -0.61 2.81 -17.83
C GLY A 101 0.54 3.80 -18.01
N LYS A 102 0.19 5.10 -18.08
CA LYS A 102 1.15 6.21 -18.20
C LYS A 102 1.23 6.99 -16.89
N PHE A 103 2.44 7.22 -16.41
CA PHE A 103 2.69 7.95 -15.17
C PHE A 103 4.08 8.57 -15.15
N ASN A 104 4.26 9.56 -14.28
CA ASN A 104 5.51 10.28 -14.11
C ASN A 104 6.19 9.92 -12.78
N LYS A 105 7.47 10.32 -12.67
CA LYS A 105 8.18 10.34 -11.38
C LYS A 105 7.35 11.08 -10.32
N GLY A 106 7.24 10.52 -9.12
CA GLY A 106 6.45 11.05 -8.01
C GLY A 106 4.97 10.64 -8.02
N ASP A 107 4.49 9.97 -9.05
CA ASP A 107 3.13 9.40 -9.06
C ASP A 107 3.04 8.14 -8.19
N THR A 108 1.83 7.91 -7.66
CA THR A 108 1.55 6.72 -6.86
C THR A 108 1.09 5.58 -7.76
N LEU A 109 1.72 4.42 -7.62
CA LEU A 109 1.47 3.22 -8.40
C LEU A 109 0.87 2.13 -7.53
N LYS A 110 0.11 1.24 -8.17
CA LYS A 110 -0.20 -0.09 -7.65
C LYS A 110 0.93 -1.05 -8.00
N VAL A 111 1.22 -1.98 -7.11
CA VAL A 111 2.20 -3.05 -7.33
C VAL A 111 1.47 -4.37 -7.26
N PHE A 112 1.53 -5.13 -8.35
CA PHE A 112 0.86 -6.42 -8.48
C PHE A 112 1.86 -7.56 -8.51
N SER A 113 1.48 -8.72 -7.99
CA SER A 113 2.19 -9.97 -8.25
C SER A 113 1.85 -10.51 -9.64
N LEU A 114 2.58 -11.53 -10.08
CA LEU A 114 2.28 -12.28 -11.31
C LEU A 114 0.86 -12.87 -11.33
N ASP A 115 0.27 -13.15 -10.16
CA ASP A 115 -1.11 -13.66 -10.03
C ASP A 115 -2.16 -12.54 -10.07
N SER A 116 -1.79 -11.33 -10.50
CA SER A 116 -2.66 -10.14 -10.50
C SER A 116 -3.17 -9.71 -9.12
N LYS A 117 -2.54 -10.18 -8.03
CA LYS A 117 -2.88 -9.76 -6.67
C LYS A 117 -2.26 -8.40 -6.37
N LEU A 118 -3.03 -7.48 -5.79
CA LEU A 118 -2.49 -6.19 -5.32
C LEU A 118 -1.65 -6.41 -4.06
N ILE A 119 -0.33 -6.25 -4.19
CA ILE A 119 0.63 -6.47 -3.11
C ILE A 119 0.93 -5.17 -2.35
N ALA A 120 1.10 -4.08 -3.09
CA ALA A 120 1.51 -2.81 -2.50
C ALA A 120 1.02 -1.60 -3.28
N LYS A 121 1.20 -0.42 -2.68
CA LYS A 121 1.22 0.87 -3.36
C LYS A 121 2.51 1.59 -3.02
N GLY A 122 3.02 2.40 -3.94
CA GLY A 122 4.19 3.22 -3.67
C GLY A 122 4.37 4.39 -4.62
N ILE A 123 5.33 5.26 -4.30
CA ILE A 123 5.67 6.42 -5.14
C ILE A 123 6.82 6.03 -6.07
N SER A 124 6.61 6.20 -7.37
CA SER A 124 7.62 5.89 -8.38
C SER A 124 8.75 6.92 -8.38
N ASN A 125 9.99 6.46 -8.49
CA ASN A 125 11.16 7.30 -8.76
C ASN A 125 11.37 7.60 -10.24
N PHE A 126 10.60 6.93 -11.12
CA PHE A 126 10.74 7.01 -12.57
C PHE A 126 9.39 7.17 -13.27
N SER A 127 9.42 7.65 -14.52
CA SER A 127 8.26 7.61 -15.40
C SER A 127 7.98 6.18 -15.90
N SER A 128 6.79 5.94 -16.46
CA SER A 128 6.49 4.65 -17.11
C SER A 128 7.44 4.37 -18.28
N GLU A 129 7.85 5.40 -19.02
CA GLU A 129 8.76 5.30 -20.17
C GLU A 129 10.17 4.91 -19.73
N ASP A 130 10.65 5.46 -18.62
CA ASP A 130 11.96 5.13 -18.07
C ASP A 130 11.98 3.70 -17.52
N ILE A 131 10.95 3.29 -16.78
CA ILE A 131 10.84 1.91 -16.27
C ILE A 131 10.82 0.92 -17.42
N GLU A 132 10.11 1.21 -18.52
CA GLU A 132 10.10 0.33 -19.70
C GLU A 132 11.50 0.11 -20.30
N LYS A 133 12.39 1.11 -20.24
CA LYS A 133 13.79 0.97 -20.71
C LYS A 133 14.65 0.10 -19.81
N ILE A 134 14.41 0.13 -18.50
CA ILE A 134 15.29 -0.50 -17.49
C ILE A 134 14.70 -1.76 -16.83
N LYS A 135 13.42 -2.08 -17.04
CA LYS A 135 12.78 -3.25 -16.43
C LYS A 135 13.53 -4.54 -16.77
N GLY A 136 13.64 -5.44 -15.80
CA GLY A 136 14.38 -6.69 -15.94
C GLY A 136 15.91 -6.52 -16.03
N LYS A 137 16.45 -5.30 -16.03
CA LYS A 137 17.91 -5.05 -16.05
C LYS A 137 18.44 -4.95 -14.63
N ASN A 138 19.61 -5.55 -14.40
CA ASN A 138 20.37 -5.36 -13.18
C ASN A 138 21.14 -4.02 -13.22
N ARG A 139 21.77 -3.65 -12.11
CA ARG A 139 22.50 -2.39 -11.98
C ARG A 139 23.62 -2.24 -13.01
N GLU A 140 24.41 -3.29 -13.23
CA GLU A 140 25.54 -3.27 -14.17
C GLU A 140 25.09 -2.96 -15.60
N LYS A 141 24.01 -3.63 -16.05
CA LYS A 141 23.43 -3.41 -17.38
C LYS A 141 22.82 -2.01 -17.53
N ILE A 142 22.27 -1.45 -16.45
CA ILE A 142 21.77 -0.07 -16.48
C ILE A 142 22.94 0.91 -16.62
N LEU A 143 24.04 0.72 -15.89
CA LEU A 143 25.22 1.60 -15.98
C LEU A 143 25.92 1.54 -17.34
N SER A 144 25.87 0.41 -18.03
CA SER A 144 26.47 0.29 -19.37
C SER A 144 25.64 0.93 -20.48
N GLU A 145 24.31 1.01 -20.30
CA GLU A 145 23.37 1.44 -21.35
C GLU A 145 22.71 2.80 -21.06
N PHE A 146 22.71 3.27 -19.81
CA PHE A 146 21.99 4.45 -19.35
C PHE A 146 22.77 5.25 -18.29
N ASP A 147 22.19 6.38 -17.89
CA ASP A 147 22.74 7.26 -16.86
C ASP A 147 22.69 6.61 -15.45
N THR A 148 23.67 6.96 -14.60
CA THR A 148 23.78 6.46 -13.22
C THR A 148 22.54 6.77 -12.37
N SER A 149 21.86 7.88 -12.64
CA SER A 149 20.59 8.26 -11.99
C SER A 149 19.50 7.19 -12.16
N MET A 150 19.56 6.39 -13.23
CA MET A 150 18.61 5.29 -13.50
C MET A 150 18.88 4.01 -12.72
N CYS A 151 19.97 3.95 -11.94
CA CYS A 151 20.27 2.81 -11.05
C CYS A 151 19.54 2.86 -9.71
N SER A 152 18.78 3.93 -9.45
CA SER A 152 17.98 4.08 -8.23
C SER A 152 16.85 3.03 -8.18
N GLU A 153 16.31 2.77 -6.99
CA GLU A 153 15.19 1.84 -6.88
C GLU A 153 13.94 2.43 -7.56
N VAL A 154 13.15 1.59 -8.21
CA VAL A 154 11.89 2.01 -8.86
C VAL A 154 10.91 2.56 -7.82
N ILE A 155 10.80 1.88 -6.68
CA ILE A 155 10.08 2.38 -5.50
C ILE A 155 10.93 2.09 -4.26
N HIS A 156 11.34 3.14 -3.56
CA HIS A 156 12.06 3.00 -2.30
C HIS A 156 11.13 2.49 -1.17
N ARG A 157 11.65 1.64 -0.27
CA ARG A 157 10.87 1.01 0.83
C ARG A 157 10.15 1.98 1.79
N ASP A 158 10.68 3.19 1.97
CA ASP A 158 10.03 4.22 2.80
C ASP A 158 8.80 4.83 2.09
N CYS A 159 8.80 4.80 0.76
CA CYS A 159 7.71 5.23 -0.11
C CYS A 159 6.88 4.05 -0.62
N LEU A 160 6.96 2.89 0.06
CA LEU A 160 6.23 1.67 -0.25
C LEU A 160 5.35 1.26 0.94
N VAL A 161 4.12 0.88 0.62
CA VAL A 161 3.13 0.36 1.56
C VAL A 161 2.64 -0.98 1.06
N VAL A 162 2.94 -2.01 1.84
CA VAL A 162 2.48 -3.38 1.61
C VAL A 162 1.11 -3.58 2.26
N PHE A 163 0.20 -4.22 1.56
CA PHE A 163 -1.07 -4.67 2.12
C PHE A 163 -0.92 -6.15 2.49
N LYS A 164 -0.95 -6.43 3.79
CA LYS A 164 -1.08 -7.81 4.27
C LYS A 164 -2.56 -8.18 4.23
N GLU A 165 -2.88 -9.33 3.68
CA GLU A 165 -4.16 -10.01 3.93
C GLU A 165 -4.18 -10.57 5.34
#